data_AF-A0A2S8FMS1-F1
#
_entry.id   AF-A0A2S8FMS1-F1
#
_cell.length_a   1.000
_cell.length_b   1.000
_cell.length_c   1.000
_cell.angle_alpha   90.00
_cell.angle_beta   90.00
_cell.angle_gamma   90.00
#
_symmetry.space_group_name_H-M   'P 1'
#
loop_
_entity.id
_entity.type
_entity.pdbx_description
1 polymer ?
#
loop_
_entity_poly.entity_id
_entity_poly.type
_entity_poly.pdbx_seq_one_letter_code
_entity_poly.pdbx_strand_id
1 'polypeptide(L)'
;MLAQASGWKPPRNKYVTLYHGCTTKDRDEIEKHGVKPQLGRANTDFGQGFYTTTLERQAKHWAWARFYHPRFSRTSGYQPVVLTFHVERHQLAKLDVLSFQLGDYLQEDFWSLVQHCRQSSTPSSSQTPQINHHDGPHAQHNGEWYDIVCGPVSAFWKQRSAMQDSDQFSFHTDAAAQLLNVLIHSNDKSKYDSQIIQ
;
A
#
# COMPACT_ATOMS: atom_id res chain seq x y z
N MET A 1 12.52 -15.41 34.70
CA MET A 1 13.26 -14.26 34.13
C MET A 1 13.57 -14.58 32.69
N LEU A 2 13.14 -13.75 31.74
CA LEU A 2 13.60 -13.85 30.35
C LEU A 2 15.06 -13.41 30.32
N ALA A 3 15.93 -14.19 29.67
CA ALA A 3 17.32 -13.80 29.49
C ALA A 3 17.39 -12.50 28.67
N GLN A 4 18.31 -11.60 29.04
CA GLN A 4 18.53 -10.38 28.28
C GLN A 4 18.95 -10.73 26.84
N ALA A 5 18.36 -10.05 25.86
CA ALA A 5 18.81 -10.16 24.48
C ALA A 5 20.29 -9.73 24.39
N SER A 6 21.10 -10.51 23.67
CA SER A 6 22.48 -10.14 23.36
C SER A 6 22.52 -8.78 22.65
N GLY A 7 23.56 -7.99 22.88
CA GLY A 7 23.74 -6.72 22.19
C GLY A 7 23.74 -6.88 20.66
N TRP A 8 23.06 -5.97 19.96
CA TRP A 8 22.99 -5.96 18.50
C TRP A 8 24.37 -5.63 17.90
N LYS A 9 24.94 -6.58 17.15
CA LYS A 9 26.24 -6.44 16.46
C LYS A 9 26.15 -6.21 14.95
N PRO A 10 25.14 -6.73 14.21
CA PRO A 10 25.08 -6.52 12.77
C PRO A 10 24.91 -5.03 12.39
N PRO A 11 25.27 -4.64 11.16
CA PRO A 11 24.88 -3.33 10.64
C PRO A 11 23.36 -3.12 10.68
N ARG A 12 22.92 -1.88 10.85
CA ARG A 12 21.49 -1.53 10.74
C ARG A 12 21.02 -1.81 9.32
N ASN A 13 19.80 -2.34 9.19
CA ASN A 13 19.26 -2.67 7.87
C ASN A 13 18.99 -1.37 7.07
N LYS A 14 19.65 -1.25 5.92
CA LYS A 14 19.52 -0.11 4.99
C LYS A 14 18.15 -0.07 4.32
N TYR A 15 17.53 -1.23 4.13
CA TYR A 15 16.30 -1.38 3.36
C TYR A 15 15.09 -1.61 4.27
N VAL A 16 13.93 -1.27 3.74
CA VAL A 16 12.65 -1.85 4.14
C VAL A 16 12.16 -2.70 2.98
N THR A 17 11.72 -3.93 3.27
CA THR A 17 11.10 -4.80 2.29
C THR A 17 9.61 -4.52 2.27
N LEU A 18 9.08 -4.17 1.11
CA LEU A 18 7.66 -3.92 0.89
C LEU A 18 7.12 -4.92 -0.13
N TYR A 19 5.93 -5.45 0.15
CA TYR A 19 5.28 -6.45 -0.67
C TYR A 19 3.95 -5.93 -1.22
N HIS A 20 3.67 -6.21 -2.49
CA HIS A 20 2.40 -5.92 -3.15
C HIS A 20 1.77 -7.20 -3.69
N GLY A 21 0.58 -7.55 -3.22
CA GLY A 21 -0.17 -8.70 -3.71
C GLY A 21 -1.09 -8.34 -4.86
N CYS A 22 -0.94 -9.01 -6.00
CA CYS A 22 -1.72 -8.75 -7.21
C CYS A 22 -1.88 -10.00 -8.10
N THR A 23 -2.19 -9.81 -9.38
CA THR A 23 -2.21 -10.88 -10.39
C THR A 23 -1.09 -10.69 -11.41
N THR A 24 -0.75 -11.73 -12.19
CA THR A 24 0.20 -11.60 -13.32
C THR A 24 -0.19 -10.50 -14.29
N LYS A 25 -1.49 -10.29 -14.55
CA LYS A 25 -1.96 -9.14 -15.35
C LYS A 25 -1.55 -7.80 -14.74
N ASP A 26 -1.83 -7.62 -13.46
CA ASP A 26 -1.51 -6.38 -12.75
C ASP A 26 0.02 -6.16 -12.74
N ARG A 27 0.82 -7.21 -12.48
CA ARG A 27 2.29 -7.18 -12.59
C ARG A 27 2.73 -6.70 -13.96
N ASP A 28 2.24 -7.32 -15.05
CA ASP A 28 2.70 -7.02 -16.40
C ASP A 28 2.44 -5.55 -16.77
N GLU A 29 1.31 -5.00 -16.34
CA GLU A 29 0.98 -3.58 -16.50
C GLU A 29 1.90 -2.68 -15.66
N ILE A 30 2.15 -3.04 -14.40
CA ILE A 30 3.05 -2.30 -13.50
C ILE A 30 4.49 -2.30 -14.03
N GLU A 31 5.00 -3.44 -14.48
CA GLU A 31 6.36 -3.58 -15.00
C GLU A 31 6.54 -2.85 -16.34
N LYS A 32 5.49 -2.78 -17.16
CA LYS A 32 5.54 -2.10 -18.45
C LYS A 32 5.34 -0.59 -18.35
N HIS A 33 4.49 -0.13 -17.44
CA HIS A 33 4.02 1.25 -17.40
C HIS A 33 4.36 2.00 -16.11
N GLY A 34 4.96 1.33 -15.14
CA GLY A 34 5.20 1.84 -13.80
C GLY A 34 3.94 1.85 -12.93
N VAL A 35 4.18 1.98 -11.63
CA VAL A 35 3.19 2.33 -10.62
C VAL A 35 2.63 3.72 -10.91
N LYS A 36 1.30 3.81 -10.93
CA LYS A 36 0.51 5.04 -11.14
C LYS A 36 -0.56 5.12 -10.05
N PRO A 37 -0.36 5.89 -8.96
CA PRO A 37 -1.29 5.97 -7.83
C PRO A 37 -2.75 6.21 -8.22
N GLN A 38 -2.99 7.05 -9.23
CA GLN A 38 -4.30 7.41 -9.80
C GLN A 38 -5.05 6.24 -10.45
N LEU A 39 -4.41 5.10 -10.72
CA LEU A 39 -5.07 3.89 -11.19
C LEU A 39 -5.54 2.99 -10.04
N GLY A 40 -5.15 3.32 -8.81
CA GLY A 40 -5.57 2.65 -7.59
C GLY A 40 -7.06 2.82 -7.30
N ARG A 41 -7.57 2.00 -6.37
CA ARG A 41 -8.95 2.14 -5.88
C ARG A 41 -9.03 3.31 -4.91
N ALA A 42 -10.00 4.21 -5.11
CA ALA A 42 -10.22 5.37 -4.26
C ALA A 42 -10.75 5.01 -2.85
N ASN A 43 -11.61 3.99 -2.74
CA ASN A 43 -12.27 3.60 -1.48
C ASN A 43 -11.42 2.64 -0.62
N THR A 44 -10.17 3.03 -0.36
CA THR A 44 -9.18 2.30 0.45
C THR A 44 -8.89 3.06 1.75
N ASP A 45 -8.11 2.48 2.67
CA ASP A 45 -7.92 3.04 4.02
C ASP A 45 -7.27 4.43 4.00
N PHE A 46 -6.36 4.70 3.08
CA PHE A 46 -5.63 5.95 2.98
C PHE A 46 -5.88 6.68 1.65
N GLY A 47 -6.95 6.29 0.96
CA GLY A 47 -7.40 6.90 -0.30
C GLY A 47 -6.69 6.33 -1.52
N GLN A 48 -6.98 6.89 -2.69
CA GLN A 48 -6.44 6.41 -3.95
C GLN A 48 -4.90 6.40 -3.92
N GLY A 49 -4.31 5.25 -4.21
CA GLY A 49 -2.85 5.08 -4.20
C GLY A 49 -2.41 3.65 -4.53
N PHE A 50 -1.11 3.41 -4.41
CA PHE A 50 -0.48 2.09 -4.54
C PHE A 50 -0.10 1.52 -3.18
N TYR A 51 -0.66 0.36 -2.82
CA TYR A 51 -0.58 -0.19 -1.47
C TYR A 51 0.39 -1.36 -1.38
N THR A 52 1.21 -1.34 -0.35
CA THR A 52 2.18 -2.39 0.00
C THR A 52 2.11 -2.70 1.49
N THR A 53 2.86 -3.69 1.96
CA THR A 53 2.96 -4.08 3.37
C THR A 53 4.37 -4.60 3.66
N THR A 54 4.84 -4.55 4.91
CA THR A 54 6.09 -5.21 5.29
C THR A 54 5.92 -6.72 5.53
N LEU A 55 4.69 -7.24 5.44
CA LEU A 55 4.34 -8.61 5.74
C LEU A 55 4.01 -9.41 4.47
N GLU A 56 4.93 -10.27 4.05
CA GLU A 56 4.76 -11.10 2.85
C GLU A 56 3.47 -11.95 2.90
N ARG A 57 3.14 -12.52 4.06
CA ARG A 57 1.91 -13.32 4.26
C ARG A 57 0.64 -12.52 3.94
N GLN A 58 0.63 -11.23 4.26
CA GLN A 58 -0.49 -10.34 4.03
C GLN A 58 -0.60 -10.00 2.54
N ALA A 59 0.52 -9.71 1.88
CA ALA A 59 0.55 -9.53 0.43
C ALA A 59 0.09 -10.80 -0.32
N LYS A 60 0.48 -12.00 0.13
CA LYS A 60 -0.03 -13.26 -0.43
C LYS A 60 -1.55 -13.37 -0.32
N HIS A 61 -2.11 -13.03 0.83
CA HIS A 61 -3.56 -13.00 1.02
C HIS A 61 -4.23 -11.99 0.07
N TRP A 62 -3.68 -10.79 -0.08
CA TRP A 62 -4.19 -9.79 -1.03
C TRP A 62 -4.14 -10.25 -2.48
N ALA A 63 -3.07 -10.94 -2.90
CA ALA A 63 -2.93 -11.51 -4.23
C ALA A 63 -4.03 -12.55 -4.52
N TRP A 64 -4.29 -13.46 -3.59
CA TRP A 64 -5.40 -14.42 -3.71
C TRP A 64 -6.77 -13.73 -3.72
N ALA A 65 -7.01 -12.76 -2.84
CA ALA A 65 -8.25 -11.99 -2.85
C ALA A 65 -8.47 -11.25 -4.17
N ARG A 66 -7.40 -10.71 -4.77
CA ARG A 66 -7.42 -10.07 -6.08
C ARG A 66 -7.70 -11.09 -7.19
N PHE A 67 -7.06 -12.25 -7.17
CA PHE A 67 -7.25 -13.33 -8.13
C PHE A 67 -8.70 -13.87 -8.15
N TYR A 68 -9.30 -14.08 -6.99
CA TYR A 68 -10.67 -14.58 -6.88
C TYR A 68 -11.75 -13.53 -7.17
N HIS A 69 -11.38 -12.25 -7.22
CA HIS A 69 -12.32 -11.17 -7.54
C HIS A 69 -13.02 -11.44 -8.89
N PRO A 70 -14.34 -11.21 -9.03
CA PRO A 70 -15.11 -11.57 -10.23
C PRO A 70 -14.58 -11.02 -11.56
N ARG A 71 -13.80 -9.93 -11.52
CA ARG A 71 -13.11 -9.35 -12.68
C ARG A 71 -12.00 -10.26 -13.25
N PHE A 72 -11.47 -11.17 -12.44
CA PHE A 72 -10.33 -12.04 -12.77
C PHE A 72 -10.69 -13.52 -12.73
N SER A 73 -11.66 -13.92 -11.89
CA SER A 73 -12.10 -15.30 -11.81
C SER A 73 -12.95 -15.71 -13.02
N ARG A 74 -12.64 -16.90 -13.56
CA ARG A 74 -13.36 -17.70 -14.59
C ARG A 74 -12.81 -17.76 -16.03
N THR A 75 -11.76 -17.06 -16.44
CA THR A 75 -11.33 -17.19 -17.87
C THR A 75 -9.90 -16.82 -18.24
N SER A 76 -9.08 -16.34 -17.31
CA SER A 76 -8.00 -15.43 -17.71
C SER A 76 -6.57 -15.99 -17.75
N GLY A 77 -6.33 -17.23 -17.31
CA GLY A 77 -4.98 -17.79 -17.21
C GLY A 77 -4.03 -17.02 -16.27
N TYR A 78 -4.51 -15.95 -15.62
CA TYR A 78 -3.73 -15.18 -14.68
C TYR A 78 -3.44 -15.98 -13.42
N GLN A 79 -2.37 -15.62 -12.73
CA GLN A 79 -1.97 -16.25 -11.48
C GLN A 79 -1.81 -15.17 -10.40
N PRO A 80 -2.02 -15.50 -9.12
CA PRO A 80 -1.69 -14.58 -8.03
C PRO A 80 -0.17 -14.37 -7.94
N VAL A 81 0.26 -13.14 -7.70
CA VAL A 81 1.67 -12.72 -7.69
C VAL A 81 1.94 -11.82 -6.48
N VAL A 82 3.12 -11.96 -5.89
CA VAL A 82 3.69 -10.95 -4.98
C VAL A 82 4.82 -10.21 -5.68
N LEU A 83 4.76 -8.89 -5.69
CA LEU A 83 5.88 -8.02 -6.02
C LEU A 83 6.63 -7.69 -4.73
N THR A 84 7.96 -7.71 -4.77
CA THR A 84 8.83 -7.41 -3.64
C THR A 84 9.73 -6.24 -4.00
N PHE A 85 9.76 -5.22 -3.13
CA PHE A 85 10.58 -4.03 -3.27
C PHE A 85 11.51 -3.90 -2.08
N HIS A 86 12.81 -3.75 -2.32
CA HIS A 86 13.79 -3.39 -1.28
C HIS A 86 14.07 -1.89 -1.36
N VAL A 87 13.29 -1.12 -0.62
CA VAL A 87 13.33 0.34 -0.65
C VAL A 87 14.36 0.85 0.35
N GLU A 88 15.28 1.72 -0.08
CA GLU A 88 16.25 2.34 0.82
C GLU A 88 15.55 3.31 1.78
N ARG A 89 15.79 3.15 3.09
CA ARG A 89 15.11 3.96 4.13
C ARG A 89 15.36 5.45 4.00
N HIS A 90 16.56 5.86 3.57
CA HIS A 90 16.88 7.27 3.33
C HIS A 90 16.14 7.87 2.14
N GLN A 91 15.66 7.07 1.19
CA GLN A 91 14.84 7.60 0.09
C GLN A 91 13.41 7.83 0.55
N LEU A 92 12.86 6.92 1.39
CA LEU A 92 11.55 7.13 2.02
C LEU A 92 11.54 8.35 2.94
N ALA A 93 12.63 8.58 3.68
CA ALA A 93 12.75 9.72 4.61
C ALA A 93 12.78 11.10 3.93
N LYS A 94 12.82 11.17 2.59
CA LYS A 94 12.76 12.42 1.83
C LYS A 94 11.35 12.84 1.42
N LEU A 95 10.37 11.98 1.67
CA LEU A 95 8.97 12.18 1.31
C LEU A 95 8.18 12.70 2.52
N ASP A 96 7.05 13.33 2.26
CA ASP A 96 6.10 13.71 3.30
C ASP A 96 5.32 12.46 3.75
N VAL A 97 5.65 11.96 4.95
CA VAL A 97 5.11 10.72 5.49
C VAL A 97 4.11 11.00 6.61
N LEU A 98 2.88 10.53 6.44
CA LEU A 98 1.91 10.42 7.53
C LEU A 98 1.98 9.02 8.13
N SER A 99 2.14 8.91 9.44
CA SER A 99 2.32 7.61 10.11
C SER A 99 1.38 7.45 11.29
N PHE A 100 0.64 6.34 11.30
CA PHE A 100 -0.22 5.92 12.40
C PHE A 100 0.36 4.69 13.06
N GLN A 101 0.48 4.70 14.38
CA GLN A 101 1.07 3.57 15.12
C GLN A 101 0.01 2.58 15.59
N LEU A 102 -1.20 3.05 15.91
CA LEU A 102 -2.26 2.26 16.53
C LEU A 102 -3.56 2.39 15.74
N GLY A 103 -4.30 1.30 15.67
CA GLY A 103 -5.63 1.23 15.05
C GLY A 103 -6.71 0.83 16.06
N ASP A 104 -6.50 1.15 17.34
CA ASP A 104 -7.48 0.90 18.39
C ASP A 104 -8.77 1.70 18.12
N TYR A 105 -9.91 1.22 18.61
CA TYR A 105 -11.24 1.77 18.32
C TYR A 105 -11.35 3.28 18.59
N LEU A 106 -10.64 3.79 19.60
CA LEU A 106 -10.67 5.20 20.02
C LEU A 106 -9.61 6.08 19.34
N GLN A 107 -8.79 5.55 18.43
CA GLN A 107 -7.75 6.31 17.74
C GLN A 107 -8.36 7.18 16.62
N GLU A 108 -8.86 8.36 16.99
CA GLU A 108 -9.54 9.27 16.07
C GLU A 108 -8.62 9.80 14.97
N ASP A 109 -7.32 9.96 15.21
CA ASP A 109 -6.36 10.39 14.20
C ASP A 109 -6.31 9.40 13.01
N PHE A 110 -6.21 8.10 13.29
CA PHE A 110 -6.27 7.04 12.29
C PHE A 110 -7.67 6.90 11.69
N TRP A 111 -8.71 6.79 12.54
CA TRP A 111 -10.06 6.51 12.06
C TRP A 111 -10.71 7.66 11.31
N SER A 112 -10.35 8.92 11.59
CA SER A 112 -10.83 10.07 10.82
C SER A 112 -10.37 9.98 9.37
N LEU A 113 -9.09 9.69 9.11
CA LEU A 113 -8.58 9.50 7.76
C LEU A 113 -9.18 8.27 7.08
N VAL A 114 -9.24 7.12 7.78
CA VAL A 114 -9.81 5.90 7.21
C VAL A 114 -11.27 6.10 6.80
N GLN A 115 -12.07 6.74 7.64
CA GLN A 115 -13.48 7.01 7.30
C GLN A 115 -13.60 7.99 6.14
N HIS A 116 -12.81 9.07 6.14
CA HIS A 116 -12.75 10.03 5.05
C HIS A 116 -12.46 9.31 3.72
N CYS A 117 -11.39 8.54 3.63
CA CYS A 117 -11.00 7.87 2.39
C CYS A 117 -11.98 6.78 1.95
N ARG A 118 -12.50 5.97 2.88
CA ARG A 118 -13.45 4.87 2.61
C ARG A 118 -14.83 5.36 2.15
N GLN A 119 -15.16 6.64 2.38
CA GLN A 119 -16.37 7.28 1.88
C GLN A 119 -16.29 7.71 0.39
N SER A 120 -15.13 7.58 -0.26
CA SER A 120 -15.01 7.81 -1.71
C SER A 120 -16.00 6.92 -2.49
N SER A 121 -16.68 7.49 -3.48
CA SER A 121 -17.62 6.73 -4.31
C SER A 121 -16.88 5.92 -5.39
N THR A 122 -17.40 4.72 -5.65
CA THR A 122 -16.96 3.91 -6.79
C THR A 122 -17.66 4.39 -8.06
N PRO A 123 -17.04 4.28 -9.25
CA PRO A 123 -17.71 4.63 -10.50
C PRO A 123 -19.02 3.84 -10.65
N SER A 124 -20.16 4.52 -10.52
CA SER A 124 -21.44 4.05 -11.06
C SER A 124 -21.61 4.67 -12.44
N SER A 125 -22.39 4.05 -13.32
CA SER A 125 -22.44 4.34 -14.75
C SER A 125 -22.97 5.73 -15.14
N SER A 126 -23.29 6.62 -14.19
CA SER A 126 -23.94 7.89 -14.46
C SER A 126 -23.41 9.12 -13.70
N GLN A 127 -22.40 8.99 -12.83
CA GLN A 127 -21.82 10.14 -12.11
C GLN A 127 -20.30 10.06 -12.04
N THR A 128 -19.65 11.23 -12.16
CA THR A 128 -18.21 11.37 -11.89
C THR A 128 -17.91 10.86 -10.48
N PRO A 129 -16.95 9.94 -10.30
CA PRO A 129 -16.59 9.45 -8.98
C PRO A 129 -16.16 10.60 -8.08
N GLN A 130 -16.76 10.70 -6.91
CA GLN A 130 -16.32 11.58 -5.85
C GLN A 130 -15.20 10.86 -5.11
N ILE A 131 -13.97 11.27 -5.35
CA ILE A 131 -12.79 10.75 -4.69
C ILE A 131 -12.50 11.67 -3.51
N ASN A 132 -12.49 11.12 -2.30
CA ASN A 132 -12.00 11.84 -1.14
C ASN A 132 -10.47 11.78 -1.22
N HIS A 133 -9.90 12.86 -1.76
CA HIS A 133 -8.47 12.99 -2.02
C HIS A 133 -7.67 13.03 -0.71
N HIS A 134 -6.35 12.88 -0.84
CA HIS A 134 -5.35 13.00 0.23
C HIS A 134 -5.09 14.48 0.62
N ASP A 135 -6.14 15.29 0.57
CA ASP A 135 -6.14 16.67 1.02
C ASP A 135 -6.12 16.70 2.55
N GLY A 136 -5.33 17.60 3.12
CA GLY A 136 -5.25 17.77 4.57
C GLY A 136 -6.51 18.43 5.14
N PRO A 137 -6.75 18.35 6.46
CA PRO A 137 -7.95 18.92 7.13
C PRO A 137 -8.13 20.44 6.96
N HIS A 138 -7.13 21.13 6.40
CA HIS A 138 -7.15 22.57 6.11
C HIS A 138 -6.66 22.92 4.69
N ALA A 139 -6.58 21.95 3.78
CA ALA A 139 -6.10 22.22 2.43
C ALA A 139 -7.11 23.11 1.66
N GLN A 140 -6.73 24.35 1.39
CA GLN A 140 -7.39 25.18 0.40
C GLN A 140 -6.81 24.85 -0.97
N HIS A 141 -7.55 24.09 -1.79
CA HIS A 141 -7.25 23.76 -3.19
C HIS A 141 -5.85 23.16 -3.46
N ASN A 142 -5.81 21.85 -3.77
CA ASN A 142 -4.64 21.11 -4.30
C ASN A 142 -3.44 20.98 -3.33
N GLY A 143 -3.69 20.96 -2.02
CA GLY A 143 -2.65 20.72 -1.03
C GLY A 143 -2.52 19.24 -0.70
N GLU A 144 -1.80 18.49 -1.54
CA GLU A 144 -1.43 17.09 -1.25
C GLU A 144 -0.81 17.04 0.16
N TRP A 145 -1.43 16.33 1.10
CA TRP A 145 -1.03 16.35 2.51
C TRP A 145 0.14 15.39 2.81
N TYR A 146 0.28 14.35 1.99
CA TYR A 146 1.27 13.31 2.17
C TYR A 146 1.61 12.64 0.85
N ASP A 147 2.88 12.24 0.71
CA ASP A 147 3.37 11.35 -0.34
C ASP A 147 3.07 9.89 0.00
N ILE A 148 3.25 9.54 1.28
CA ILE A 148 3.11 8.19 1.80
C ILE A 148 2.29 8.21 3.10
N VAL A 149 1.43 7.21 3.25
CA VAL A 149 0.87 6.86 4.57
C VAL A 149 1.36 5.49 4.99
N CYS A 150 1.73 5.34 6.26
CA CYS A 150 2.00 4.03 6.83
C CYS A 150 1.27 3.82 8.16
N GLY A 151 0.73 2.62 8.37
CA GLY A 151 0.02 2.31 9.60
C GLY A 151 -0.77 1.01 9.56
N PRO A 152 -1.69 0.81 10.51
CA PRO A 152 -2.53 -0.38 10.61
C PRO A 152 -3.43 -0.58 9.39
N VAL A 153 -3.93 -1.79 9.23
CA VAL A 153 -4.95 -2.15 8.21
C VAL A 153 -6.33 -2.21 8.83
N SER A 154 -7.34 -1.58 8.23
CA SER A 154 -8.71 -1.76 8.71
C SER A 154 -9.24 -3.14 8.29
N ALA A 155 -9.65 -3.95 9.26
CA ALA A 155 -10.35 -5.21 9.01
C ALA A 155 -11.83 -4.92 8.72
N PHE A 156 -12.45 -4.08 9.55
CA PHE A 156 -13.84 -3.67 9.45
C PHE A 156 -13.96 -2.17 9.78
N TRP A 157 -13.76 -1.32 8.78
CA TRP A 157 -13.68 0.14 8.99
C TRP A 157 -14.94 0.76 9.60
N LYS A 158 -16.14 0.24 9.28
CA LYS A 158 -17.41 0.72 9.88
C LYS A 158 -17.52 0.40 11.37
N GLN A 159 -16.84 -0.65 11.81
CA GLN A 159 -16.78 -1.08 13.20
C GLN A 159 -15.51 -0.56 13.89
N ARG A 160 -14.69 0.26 13.20
CA ARG A 160 -13.40 0.75 13.69
C ARG A 160 -12.54 -0.37 14.28
N SER A 161 -12.44 -1.47 13.53
CA SER A 161 -11.61 -2.61 13.88
C SER A 161 -10.43 -2.73 12.93
N ALA A 162 -9.22 -2.60 13.48
CA ALA A 162 -7.97 -2.84 12.76
C ALA A 162 -7.59 -4.32 12.80
N MET A 163 -6.93 -4.78 11.75
CA MET A 163 -6.33 -6.09 11.65
C MET A 163 -5.09 -6.15 12.53
N GLN A 164 -5.06 -7.14 13.43
CA GLN A 164 -3.93 -7.34 14.33
C GLN A 164 -2.66 -7.73 13.56
N ASP A 165 -1.50 -7.27 14.06
CA ASP A 165 -0.17 -7.60 13.54
C ASP A 165 -0.04 -7.45 12.02
N SER A 166 -0.63 -6.37 11.51
CA SER A 166 -0.76 -6.06 10.08
C SER A 166 -0.46 -4.59 9.83
N ASP A 167 0.19 -4.29 8.72
CA ASP A 167 0.56 -2.93 8.34
C ASP A 167 0.29 -2.67 6.86
N GLN A 168 0.27 -1.39 6.48
CA GLN A 168 0.28 -1.01 5.08
C GLN A 168 1.12 0.25 4.89
N PHE A 169 1.74 0.33 3.72
CA PHE A 169 2.46 1.48 3.19
C PHE A 169 1.79 1.85 1.87
N SER A 170 1.18 3.02 1.78
CA SER A 170 0.47 3.50 0.60
C SER A 170 1.18 4.70 -0.01
N PHE A 171 1.37 4.66 -1.33
CA PHE A 171 2.07 5.69 -2.12
C PHE A 171 1.04 6.46 -2.95
N HIS A 172 1.01 7.78 -2.82
CA HIS A 172 -0.10 8.62 -3.30
C HIS A 172 0.29 9.62 -4.39
N THR A 173 1.54 10.07 -4.40
CA THR A 173 2.04 11.06 -5.37
C THR A 173 2.97 10.42 -6.41
N ASP A 174 3.23 11.16 -7.49
CA ASP A 174 4.19 10.74 -8.52
C ASP A 174 5.61 10.62 -7.94
N ALA A 175 5.99 11.49 -7.01
CA ALA A 175 7.28 11.43 -6.33
C ALA A 175 7.44 10.13 -5.51
N ALA A 176 6.39 9.75 -4.77
CA ALA A 176 6.36 8.49 -4.03
C ALA A 176 6.41 7.27 -4.96
N ALA A 177 5.60 7.26 -6.02
CA ALA A 177 5.56 6.18 -7.01
C ALA A 177 6.90 6.04 -7.76
N GLN A 178 7.59 7.15 -8.01
CA GLN A 178 8.88 7.14 -8.70
C GLN A 178 9.94 6.34 -7.94
N LEU A 179 9.91 6.31 -6.60
CA LEU A 179 10.80 5.45 -5.82
C LEU A 179 10.64 3.97 -6.19
N LEU A 180 9.40 3.51 -6.37
CA LEU A 180 9.13 2.13 -6.75
C LEU A 180 9.46 1.88 -8.23
N ASN A 181 9.15 2.83 -9.10
CA ASN A 181 9.42 2.73 -10.54
C ASN A 181 10.91 2.63 -10.86
N VAL A 182 11.76 3.32 -10.10
CA VAL A 182 13.22 3.17 -10.22
C VAL A 182 13.67 1.75 -9.90
N LEU A 183 13.06 1.09 -8.92
CA LEU A 183 13.40 -0.29 -8.56
C LEU A 183 12.94 -1.27 -9.64
N ILE A 184 11.70 -1.13 -10.13
CA ILE A 184 11.13 -1.95 -11.22
C ILE A 184 12.04 -1.94 -12.45
N HIS A 185 12.49 -0.76 -12.88
CA HIS A 185 13.31 -0.60 -14.09
C HIS A 185 14.82 -0.78 -13.86
N SER A 186 15.25 -1.08 -12.64
CA SER A 186 16.69 -1.22 -12.33
C SER A 186 17.33 -2.48 -12.92
N ASN A 187 16.52 -3.47 -13.33
CA ASN A 187 16.95 -4.83 -13.68
C ASN A 187 17.74 -5.56 -12.57
N ASP A 188 17.70 -5.05 -11.34
CA ASP A 188 18.38 -5.61 -10.18
C ASP A 188 17.40 -6.43 -9.34
N LYS A 189 17.49 -7.76 -9.45
CA LYS A 189 16.65 -8.71 -8.70
C LYS A 189 16.83 -8.61 -7.19
N SER A 190 17.92 -8.02 -6.70
CA SER A 190 18.08 -7.74 -5.27
C SER A 190 17.26 -6.52 -4.81
N LYS A 191 16.76 -5.69 -5.73
CA LYS A 191 15.96 -4.49 -5.44
C LYS A 191 14.48 -4.68 -5.74
N TYR A 192 14.17 -5.39 -6.80
CA TYR A 192 12.80 -5.69 -7.21
C TYR A 192 12.70 -7.13 -7.72
N ASP A 193 11.73 -7.87 -7.22
CA ASP A 193 11.39 -9.20 -7.74
C ASP A 193 9.87 -9.41 -7.78
N SER A 194 9.43 -10.36 -8.60
CA SER A 194 8.03 -10.76 -8.71
C SER A 194 7.94 -12.28 -8.68
N GLN A 195 7.07 -12.83 -7.86
CA GLN A 195 6.92 -14.28 -7.70
C GLN A 195 5.46 -14.69 -7.82
N ILE A 196 5.19 -15.68 -8.66
CA ILE A 196 3.88 -16.35 -8.68
C ILE A 196 3.73 -17.14 -7.39
N ILE A 197 2.59 -16.99 -6.73
CA ILE A 197 2.26 -17.74 -5.53
C ILE A 197 1.71 -19.10 -5.98
N GLN A 198 2.30 -20.17 -5.47
CA GLN A 198 1.82 -21.54 -5.66
C GLN A 198 0.80 -21.91 -4.57
#